data_AF-A0A1H9KP93-F1
#
_entry.id   AF-A0A1H9KP93-F1
#
_cell.length_a   1.000
_cell.length_b   1.000
_cell.length_c   1.000
_cell.angle_alpha   90.00
_cell.angle_beta   90.00
_cell.angle_gamma   90.00
#
_symmetry.space_group_name_H-M   'P 1'
#
loop_
_entity.id
_entity.type
_entity.pdbx_description
1 polymer ?
#
loop_
_entity_poly.entity_id
_entity_poly.type
_entity_poly.pdbx_seq_one_letter_code
_entity_poly.pdbx_strand_id
1 'polypeptide(L)'
;MKAGFRRSLSIGVSIALLSCLLTGCDKTHEQGTLTDSADNKALEQNTNMTAEDVTSMEISKTVKLSLQNSQKFNDTNNDGYGEFQGWGTSLCWWANRVGYSEELTLLTAEAFFDKEKGLGMNIGRYNVGGGDDVCKGAVSKEAKEADPFLHQQHIQRSDSAVPGYCTDVIKIDLDSNSEAYYKDNFDRADFECGYAWNYDWEADANQMNVLKAAADAAGDEFIAEAFSNSPPYFMTVSGCSSGGVDPSVDNLREDSYTAFAAYMADVIEHWMKEGVITFQSVDPMNEPATDYWSAYSPKQEGCHFSQGDSQSRILTALNDELKAKGIDIIICASDETSIDAAVNSYNALSNDAKSVVTRIDTHSYQGTQYSLLKETALEAGVNLWMSEVDGTYTIGNEDTGMQAALGFSGQIIKDINGLMPTAWIMWDAVDIHVDTDNIYDTCTIKEAEDIVSKGVPFWGIAIADHDSKELLISKKYYAFGQFTRYIRPGYCILGTDDKANQVTAAYNPEDGSIVIVAMNTRDEDVKWEIDLSELNIKDDNSIQIIRTSGDMESGENWADVTDSSYAQLNDDRTKLTIVLKNSSVTTFVIG
;
A
#
# COMPACT_ATOMS: atom_id res chain seq x y z
N MET A 1 -20.13 -5.83 55.68
CA MET A 1 -19.94 -4.64 54.82
C MET A 1 -18.73 -4.89 53.94
N LYS A 2 -18.84 -4.51 52.66
CA LYS A 2 -17.87 -4.59 51.55
C LYS A 2 -17.71 -5.96 50.87
N ALA A 3 -18.36 -6.02 49.71
CA ALA A 3 -18.28 -7.02 48.68
C ALA A 3 -17.02 -6.82 47.82
N GLY A 4 -16.41 -7.93 47.39
CA GLY A 4 -15.35 -7.97 46.39
C GLY A 4 -15.90 -8.45 45.06
N PHE A 5 -15.83 -7.60 44.04
CA PHE A 5 -16.12 -7.92 42.64
C PHE A 5 -14.84 -8.44 41.99
N ARG A 6 -14.86 -9.66 41.44
CA ARG A 6 -13.85 -10.15 40.48
C ARG A 6 -14.44 -9.99 39.08
N ARG A 7 -13.81 -9.19 38.23
CA ARG A 7 -14.03 -9.19 36.77
C ARG A 7 -12.99 -10.10 36.14
N SER A 8 -13.47 -11.08 35.39
CA SER A 8 -12.73 -11.89 34.43
C SER A 8 -12.50 -11.07 33.15
N LEU A 9 -11.24 -10.94 32.73
CA LEU A 9 -10.89 -10.56 31.36
C LEU A 9 -10.41 -11.82 30.65
N SER A 10 -11.10 -12.21 29.58
CA SER A 10 -10.65 -13.20 28.60
C SER A 10 -10.23 -12.44 27.35
N ILE A 11 -8.94 -12.38 27.06
CA ILE A 11 -8.40 -11.99 25.77
C ILE A 11 -7.58 -13.20 25.32
N GLY A 12 -8.10 -13.94 24.35
CA GLY A 12 -7.40 -15.01 23.65
C GLY A 12 -7.09 -14.53 22.25
N VAL A 13 -5.84 -14.12 22.02
CA VAL A 13 -5.27 -13.93 20.68
C VAL A 13 -4.73 -15.30 20.26
N SER A 14 -5.30 -15.89 19.22
CA SER A 14 -4.84 -17.17 18.67
C SER A 14 -3.74 -16.91 17.63
N ILE A 15 -2.53 -17.31 17.99
CA ILE A 15 -1.37 -17.44 17.11
C ILE A 15 -1.53 -18.75 16.33
N ALA A 16 -1.65 -18.68 15.00
CA ALA A 16 -1.66 -19.87 14.13
C ALA A 16 -0.23 -20.17 13.67
N LEU A 17 0.38 -21.18 14.28
CA LEU A 17 1.63 -21.81 13.85
C LEU A 17 1.33 -22.91 12.83
N LEU A 18 1.97 -22.81 11.66
CA LEU A 18 1.93 -23.80 10.59
C LEU A 18 2.88 -24.97 10.92
N SER A 19 2.36 -26.18 11.07
CA SER A 19 3.17 -27.40 11.05
C SER A 19 2.30 -28.61 10.71
N CYS A 20 2.58 -29.29 9.60
CA CYS A 20 2.42 -30.75 9.50
C CYS A 20 3.24 -31.32 8.33
N LEU A 21 4.24 -32.10 8.71
CA LEU A 21 5.09 -32.92 7.85
C LEU A 21 4.39 -34.22 7.43
N LEU A 22 4.75 -34.66 6.22
CA LEU A 22 4.50 -35.95 5.60
C LEU A 22 5.12 -37.14 6.36
N THR A 23 4.36 -38.22 6.47
CA THR A 23 4.78 -39.65 6.39
C THR A 23 3.48 -40.44 6.13
N GLY A 24 3.33 -41.48 5.30
CA GLY A 24 4.22 -42.43 4.64
C GLY A 24 3.38 -43.71 4.45
N CYS A 25 3.48 -44.34 3.27
CA CYS A 25 2.72 -45.50 2.76
C CYS A 25 2.54 -46.72 3.70
N ASP A 26 1.44 -47.47 3.52
CA ASP A 26 1.51 -48.87 3.03
C ASP A 26 0.14 -49.49 2.59
N LYS A 27 0.13 -49.94 1.32
CA LYS A 27 -0.33 -51.24 0.76
C LYS A 27 -1.81 -51.70 0.62
N THR A 28 -2.11 -51.95 -0.66
CA THR A 28 -2.76 -53.12 -1.33
C THR A 28 -4.26 -53.38 -1.19
N HIS A 29 -4.98 -53.38 -2.33
CA HIS A 29 -5.55 -54.60 -2.93
C HIS A 29 -6.03 -54.40 -4.38
N GLU A 30 -5.88 -55.48 -5.17
CA GLU A 30 -6.12 -55.62 -6.61
C GLU A 30 -7.60 -55.70 -7.07
N GLN A 31 -7.78 -55.28 -8.33
CA GLN A 31 -8.64 -55.81 -9.41
C GLN A 31 -10.17 -55.85 -9.27
N GLY A 32 -10.82 -55.15 -10.21
CA GLY A 32 -12.19 -55.41 -10.66
C GLY A 32 -12.56 -54.54 -11.86
N THR A 33 -12.44 -55.09 -13.06
CA THR A 33 -12.95 -54.54 -14.32
C THR A 33 -14.47 -54.38 -14.30
N LEU A 34 -14.99 -53.19 -14.60
CA LEU A 34 -16.32 -53.00 -15.18
C LEU A 34 -16.28 -51.83 -16.17
N THR A 35 -16.52 -52.17 -17.43
CA THR A 35 -16.99 -51.25 -18.47
C THR A 35 -18.42 -50.82 -18.14
N ASP A 36 -18.70 -49.52 -18.16
CA ASP A 36 -19.89 -49.03 -18.83
C ASP A 36 -19.86 -47.52 -19.05
N SER A 37 -20.42 -47.16 -20.19
CA SER A 37 -20.62 -45.84 -20.77
C SER A 37 -21.30 -44.84 -19.84
N ALA A 38 -20.78 -43.61 -19.79
CA ALA A 38 -21.61 -42.43 -19.57
C ALA A 38 -20.97 -41.23 -20.28
N ASP A 39 -21.66 -40.75 -21.31
CA ASP A 39 -21.49 -39.43 -21.90
C ASP A 39 -21.57 -38.36 -20.79
N ASN A 40 -20.43 -37.86 -20.32
CA ASN A 40 -20.40 -36.57 -19.64
C ASN A 40 -20.15 -35.50 -20.71
N LYS A 41 -21.24 -35.05 -21.32
CA LYS A 41 -21.28 -33.72 -21.92
C LYS A 41 -20.97 -32.72 -20.81
N ALA A 42 -19.78 -32.14 -20.84
CA ALA A 42 -19.55 -30.84 -20.25
C ALA A 42 -20.60 -29.88 -20.81
N LEU A 43 -21.56 -29.49 -19.98
CA LEU A 43 -22.44 -28.36 -20.24
C LEU A 43 -21.69 -27.12 -19.76
N GLU A 44 -20.78 -26.61 -20.59
CA GLU A 44 -20.47 -25.19 -20.57
C GLU A 44 -21.72 -24.46 -21.06
N GLN A 45 -22.57 -24.04 -20.14
CA GLN A 45 -23.56 -23.01 -20.42
C GLN A 45 -22.90 -21.66 -20.14
N ASN A 46 -22.18 -21.15 -21.14
CA ASN A 46 -21.93 -19.72 -21.24
C ASN A 46 -23.25 -19.06 -21.69
N THR A 47 -24.24 -19.01 -20.79
CA THR A 47 -25.51 -18.32 -21.03
C THR A 47 -25.32 -16.87 -20.66
N ASN A 48 -24.90 -16.05 -21.63
CA ASN A 48 -25.11 -14.61 -21.52
C ASN A 48 -26.60 -14.37 -21.26
N MET A 49 -26.90 -13.61 -20.21
CA MET A 49 -28.28 -13.23 -19.89
C MET A 49 -28.92 -12.55 -21.11
N THR A 50 -30.15 -12.92 -21.44
CA THR A 50 -30.89 -12.21 -22.48
C THR A 50 -31.47 -10.91 -21.91
N ALA A 51 -31.81 -9.95 -22.79
CA ALA A 51 -32.49 -8.73 -22.37
C ALA A 51 -33.82 -9.01 -21.64
N GLU A 52 -34.52 -10.11 -21.98
CA GLU A 52 -35.73 -10.55 -21.28
C GLU A 52 -35.42 -11.01 -19.84
N ASP A 53 -34.33 -11.77 -19.63
CA ASP A 53 -33.91 -12.23 -18.31
C ASP A 53 -33.64 -11.03 -17.37
N VAL A 54 -32.92 -10.02 -17.87
CA VAL A 54 -32.61 -8.78 -17.14
C VAL A 54 -33.88 -7.99 -16.77
N THR A 55 -34.84 -7.87 -17.69
CA THR A 55 -36.09 -7.16 -17.40
C THR A 55 -36.91 -7.82 -16.31
N SER A 56 -36.81 -9.14 -16.16
CA SER A 56 -37.56 -9.90 -15.15
C SER A 56 -36.96 -9.84 -13.74
N MET A 57 -35.68 -9.48 -13.61
CA MET A 57 -35.02 -9.35 -12.31
C MET A 57 -35.60 -8.18 -11.50
N GLU A 58 -35.80 -8.42 -10.20
CA GLU A 58 -36.18 -7.38 -9.24
C GLU A 58 -34.98 -6.52 -8.82
N ILE A 59 -35.21 -5.24 -8.60
CA ILE A 59 -34.20 -4.34 -8.01
C ILE A 59 -34.03 -4.72 -6.54
N SER A 60 -32.87 -5.28 -6.20
CA SER A 60 -32.58 -5.78 -4.85
C SER A 60 -31.94 -4.73 -3.93
N LYS A 61 -31.40 -3.65 -4.50
CA LYS A 61 -30.71 -2.56 -3.80
C LYS A 61 -30.80 -1.28 -4.62
N THR A 62 -30.95 -0.15 -3.93
CA THR A 62 -30.75 1.18 -4.52
C THR A 62 -29.58 1.85 -3.80
N VAL A 63 -28.68 2.50 -4.54
CA VAL A 63 -27.53 3.26 -4.02
C VAL A 63 -27.59 4.68 -4.57
N LYS A 64 -27.43 5.68 -3.73
CA LYS A 64 -27.40 7.08 -4.14
C LYS A 64 -25.98 7.62 -4.20
N LEU A 65 -25.62 8.22 -5.33
CA LEU A 65 -24.39 9.00 -5.48
C LEU A 65 -24.65 10.49 -5.17
N SER A 66 -23.67 11.17 -4.60
CA SER A 66 -23.81 12.56 -4.15
C SER A 66 -22.59 13.41 -4.48
N LEU A 67 -22.80 14.44 -5.32
CA LEU A 67 -21.83 15.52 -5.54
C LEU A 67 -21.77 16.47 -4.34
N GLN A 68 -22.87 16.64 -3.60
CA GLN A 68 -22.87 17.51 -2.42
C GLN A 68 -21.92 17.00 -1.33
N ASN A 69 -21.84 15.68 -1.19
CA ASN A 69 -20.95 15.02 -0.24
C ASN A 69 -19.67 14.48 -0.92
N SER A 70 -19.25 15.06 -2.03
CA SER A 70 -18.01 14.68 -2.72
C SER A 70 -16.78 14.97 -1.85
N GLN A 71 -15.65 14.39 -2.25
CA GLN A 71 -14.33 14.71 -1.74
C GLN A 71 -14.02 16.22 -1.94
N LYS A 72 -13.39 16.83 -0.94
CA LYS A 72 -13.11 18.28 -0.85
C LYS A 72 -11.64 18.63 -0.66
N PHE A 73 -10.78 17.62 -0.58
CA PHE A 73 -9.35 17.82 -0.39
C PHE A 73 -8.69 18.07 -1.75
N ASN A 74 -7.58 18.81 -1.79
CA ASN A 74 -6.85 19.05 -3.03
C ASN A 74 -7.75 19.64 -4.15
N ASP A 75 -8.56 20.66 -3.85
CA ASP A 75 -9.27 21.48 -4.86
C ASP A 75 -8.31 22.57 -5.36
N THR A 76 -7.46 22.20 -6.32
CA THR A 76 -6.37 23.05 -6.81
C THR A 76 -6.85 24.12 -7.79
N ASN A 77 -8.00 23.90 -8.43
CA ASN A 77 -8.58 24.80 -9.43
C ASN A 77 -9.68 25.72 -8.86
N ASN A 78 -10.12 25.49 -7.61
CA ASN A 78 -11.19 26.20 -6.90
C ASN A 78 -12.60 26.08 -7.54
N ASP A 79 -12.92 24.95 -8.16
CA ASP A 79 -14.24 24.65 -8.71
C ASP A 79 -15.19 24.01 -7.70
N GLY A 80 -14.68 23.65 -6.51
CA GLY A 80 -15.43 23.04 -5.41
C GLY A 80 -15.38 21.50 -5.39
N TYR A 81 -14.61 20.89 -6.30
CA TYR A 81 -14.35 19.46 -6.38
C TYR A 81 -12.88 19.18 -6.09
N GLY A 82 -12.63 18.39 -5.05
CA GLY A 82 -11.27 18.03 -4.73
C GLY A 82 -10.75 16.95 -5.68
N GLU A 83 -9.58 17.19 -6.27
CA GLU A 83 -8.99 16.30 -7.27
C GLU A 83 -8.28 15.13 -6.61
N PHE A 84 -8.64 13.93 -7.04
CA PHE A 84 -7.94 12.70 -6.74
C PHE A 84 -6.57 12.72 -7.42
N GLN A 85 -5.53 12.44 -6.66
CA GLN A 85 -4.13 12.42 -7.08
C GLN A 85 -3.73 11.05 -7.63
N GLY A 86 -4.38 9.96 -7.20
CA GLY A 86 -4.24 8.66 -7.86
C GLY A 86 -4.02 7.48 -6.93
N TRP A 87 -3.39 6.45 -7.50
CA TRP A 87 -3.24 5.12 -6.90
C TRP A 87 -1.77 4.73 -6.87
N GLY A 88 -1.38 3.97 -5.85
CA GLY A 88 0.01 3.55 -5.74
C GLY A 88 0.25 2.29 -4.95
N THR A 89 1.54 2.02 -4.75
CA THR A 89 2.07 1.02 -3.85
C THR A 89 3.26 1.60 -3.10
N SER A 90 3.52 1.14 -1.89
CA SER A 90 4.86 1.27 -1.31
C SER A 90 5.83 0.48 -2.18
N LEU A 91 6.98 1.07 -2.53
CA LEU A 91 8.06 0.36 -3.20
C LEU A 91 8.95 -0.40 -2.20
N CYS A 92 8.72 -0.17 -0.91
CA CYS A 92 9.51 -0.77 0.15
C CYS A 92 9.56 -2.29 -0.02
N TRP A 93 10.74 -2.85 0.21
CA TRP A 93 11.04 -4.28 0.16
C TRP A 93 10.95 -4.93 -1.22
N TRP A 94 9.77 -5.04 -1.81
CA TRP A 94 9.61 -5.80 -3.05
C TRP A 94 10.41 -5.18 -4.20
N ALA A 95 10.51 -3.85 -4.26
CA ALA A 95 11.34 -3.17 -5.24
C ALA A 95 12.84 -3.46 -5.02
N ASN A 96 13.28 -3.52 -3.76
CA ASN A 96 14.63 -3.96 -3.41
C ASN A 96 14.87 -5.40 -3.90
N ARG A 97 13.85 -6.25 -3.82
CA ARG A 97 13.95 -7.67 -4.17
C ARG A 97 13.96 -7.95 -5.66
N VAL A 98 13.24 -7.17 -6.47
CA VAL A 98 13.17 -7.35 -7.92
C VAL A 98 14.16 -6.45 -8.69
N GLY A 99 14.58 -5.35 -8.09
CA GLY A 99 15.36 -4.28 -8.71
C GLY A 99 16.78 -4.64 -9.16
N TYR A 100 17.31 -5.78 -8.74
CA TYR A 100 18.59 -6.30 -9.22
C TYR A 100 18.52 -6.79 -10.69
N SER A 101 17.32 -7.13 -11.16
CA SER A 101 17.07 -7.68 -12.49
C SER A 101 16.34 -6.65 -13.33
N GLU A 102 16.97 -6.20 -14.41
CA GLU A 102 16.35 -5.30 -15.39
C GLU A 102 15.01 -5.87 -15.90
N GLU A 103 14.95 -7.18 -16.14
CA GLU A 103 13.75 -7.86 -16.63
C GLU A 103 12.58 -7.80 -15.64
N LEU A 104 12.82 -8.15 -14.36
CA LEU A 104 11.77 -8.06 -13.33
C LEU A 104 11.38 -6.60 -13.05
N THR A 105 12.35 -5.69 -13.09
CA THR A 105 12.11 -4.24 -12.96
C THR A 105 11.15 -3.74 -14.04
N LEU A 106 11.41 -4.06 -15.30
CA LEU A 106 10.56 -3.64 -16.42
C LEU A 106 9.20 -4.34 -16.41
N LEU A 107 9.15 -5.63 -16.04
CA LEU A 107 7.89 -6.36 -15.91
C LEU A 107 6.99 -5.77 -14.84
N THR A 108 7.53 -5.44 -13.67
CA THR A 108 6.75 -4.84 -12.57
C THR A 108 6.36 -3.40 -12.88
N ALA A 109 7.23 -2.60 -13.51
CA ALA A 109 6.88 -1.27 -13.98
C ALA A 109 5.74 -1.29 -15.01
N GLU A 110 5.80 -2.20 -16.00
CA GLU A 110 4.72 -2.36 -16.99
C GLU A 110 3.42 -2.86 -16.34
N ALA A 111 3.49 -3.87 -15.47
CA ALA A 111 2.29 -4.41 -14.83
C ALA A 111 1.61 -3.39 -13.90
N PHE A 112 2.37 -2.59 -13.15
CA PHE A 112 1.80 -1.76 -12.09
C PHE A 112 1.60 -0.30 -12.53
N PHE A 113 2.49 0.28 -13.33
CA PHE A 113 2.50 1.73 -13.59
C PHE A 113 2.14 2.11 -15.03
N ASP A 114 2.28 1.22 -16.01
CA ASP A 114 1.85 1.51 -17.40
C ASP A 114 0.31 1.66 -17.46
N LYS A 115 -0.15 2.79 -18.00
CA LYS A 115 -1.58 3.16 -18.05
C LYS A 115 -2.41 2.29 -19.00
N GLU A 116 -1.79 1.78 -20.05
CA GLU A 116 -2.48 1.04 -21.10
C GLU A 116 -2.42 -0.45 -20.83
N LYS A 117 -1.23 -0.96 -20.47
CA LYS A 117 -0.95 -2.39 -20.30
C LYS A 117 -1.15 -2.86 -18.86
N GLY A 118 -0.91 -1.99 -17.88
CA GLY A 118 -0.87 -2.33 -16.46
C GLY A 118 -2.04 -1.78 -15.65
N LEU A 119 -1.82 -1.54 -14.37
CA LEU A 119 -2.80 -0.90 -13.48
C LEU A 119 -2.86 0.62 -13.68
N GLY A 120 -1.86 1.21 -14.33
CA GLY A 120 -1.74 2.66 -14.44
C GLY A 120 -1.58 3.35 -13.08
N MET A 121 -1.03 2.68 -12.07
CA MET A 121 -0.63 3.38 -10.84
C MET A 121 0.28 4.54 -11.19
N ASN A 122 0.22 5.58 -10.38
CA ASN A 122 1.01 6.78 -10.60
C ASN A 122 1.67 7.27 -9.31
N ILE A 123 1.61 6.51 -8.22
CA ILE A 123 2.23 6.87 -6.95
C ILE A 123 3.18 5.76 -6.51
N GLY A 124 4.44 6.09 -6.24
CA GLY A 124 5.42 5.20 -5.63
C GLY A 124 5.99 5.80 -4.35
N ARG A 125 5.82 5.10 -3.21
CA ARG A 125 6.43 5.50 -1.94
C ARG A 125 7.78 4.80 -1.78
N TYR A 126 8.86 5.57 -1.75
CA TYR A 126 10.24 5.11 -1.70
C TYR A 126 10.76 5.08 -0.25
N ASN A 127 11.17 3.90 0.24
CA ASN A 127 11.76 3.78 1.59
C ASN A 127 13.23 4.19 1.58
N VAL A 128 13.52 5.33 2.23
CA VAL A 128 14.86 5.75 2.60
C VAL A 128 15.30 4.90 3.80
N GLY A 129 16.01 3.81 3.49
CA GLY A 129 16.43 2.81 4.48
C GLY A 129 17.36 3.36 5.56
N GLY A 130 17.27 2.80 6.76
CA GLY A 130 18.21 3.09 7.84
C GLY A 130 19.50 2.27 7.69
N GLY A 131 19.37 1.04 7.18
CA GLY A 131 20.48 0.10 7.10
C GLY A 131 20.97 -0.35 8.48
N ASP A 132 21.78 -1.41 8.50
CA ASP A 132 22.32 -1.98 9.74
C ASP A 132 23.80 -2.35 9.61
N ASP A 133 24.51 -2.25 10.73
CA ASP A 133 25.90 -2.71 10.85
C ASP A 133 25.95 -4.19 11.27
N VAL A 134 25.98 -5.06 10.28
CA VAL A 134 25.83 -6.50 10.50
C VAL A 134 26.98 -7.33 9.96
N CYS A 135 27.29 -8.42 10.67
CA CYS A 135 28.18 -9.46 10.17
C CYS A 135 27.51 -10.84 10.11
N LYS A 136 28.10 -11.73 9.31
CA LYS A 136 27.71 -13.14 9.26
C LYS A 136 28.21 -13.86 10.51
N GLY A 137 27.28 -14.26 11.38
CA GLY A 137 27.55 -15.05 12.58
C GLY A 137 27.67 -14.21 13.85
N ALA A 138 28.14 -14.83 14.93
CA ALA A 138 28.22 -14.19 16.24
C ALA A 138 29.33 -13.13 16.29
N VAL A 139 29.02 -11.97 16.86
CA VAL A 139 29.99 -10.88 17.08
C VAL A 139 30.89 -11.20 18.27
N SER A 140 32.22 -11.11 18.09
CA SER A 140 33.15 -11.29 19.20
C SER A 140 33.10 -10.09 20.15
N LYS A 141 33.54 -10.28 21.39
CA LYS A 141 33.60 -9.19 22.36
C LYS A 141 34.52 -8.06 21.88
N GLU A 142 35.66 -8.40 21.30
CA GLU A 142 36.64 -7.45 20.79
C GLU A 142 36.07 -6.64 19.61
N ALA A 143 35.31 -7.30 18.72
CA ALA A 143 34.64 -6.63 17.61
C ALA A 143 33.58 -5.65 18.11
N LYS A 144 32.76 -6.05 19.10
CA LYS A 144 31.76 -5.18 19.73
C LYS A 144 32.36 -4.03 20.54
N GLU A 145 33.57 -4.21 21.10
CA GLU A 145 34.31 -3.14 21.78
C GLU A 145 34.90 -2.13 20.79
N ALA A 146 35.32 -2.58 19.61
CA ALA A 146 35.80 -1.71 18.53
C ALA A 146 34.66 -0.97 17.82
N ASP A 147 33.53 -1.65 17.65
CA ASP A 147 32.32 -1.14 17.03
C ASP A 147 31.09 -1.53 17.88
N PRO A 148 30.54 -0.58 18.66
CA PRO A 148 29.42 -0.86 19.54
C PRO A 148 28.12 -1.15 18.80
N PHE A 149 28.00 -0.84 17.52
CA PHE A 149 26.78 -1.07 16.74
C PHE A 149 26.78 -2.42 16.05
N LEU A 150 27.95 -2.92 15.65
CA LEU A 150 28.10 -4.22 14.98
C LEU A 150 27.32 -5.35 15.68
N HIS A 151 26.40 -5.98 14.97
CA HIS A 151 25.60 -7.09 15.48
C HIS A 151 25.44 -8.21 14.44
N GLN A 152 24.81 -9.31 14.82
CA GLN A 152 24.58 -10.42 13.91
C GLN A 152 23.43 -10.05 12.96
N GLN A 153 23.58 -10.35 11.66
CA GLN A 153 22.48 -10.23 10.70
C GLN A 153 21.22 -10.95 11.23
N HIS A 154 20.12 -10.21 11.32
CA HIS A 154 18.87 -10.70 11.92
C HIS A 154 17.70 -10.68 10.95
N ILE A 155 17.57 -9.68 10.06
CA ILE A 155 16.52 -9.65 9.03
C ILE A 155 16.70 -10.84 8.08
N GLN A 156 15.65 -11.64 7.98
CA GLN A 156 15.58 -12.88 7.21
C GLN A 156 14.52 -12.82 6.10
N ARG A 157 13.60 -11.86 6.14
CA ARG A 157 12.66 -11.66 5.04
C ARG A 157 13.42 -11.01 3.87
N SER A 158 13.48 -11.71 2.73
CA SER A 158 14.48 -11.51 1.67
C SER A 158 14.42 -10.15 0.98
N ASP A 159 13.24 -9.57 0.93
CA ASP A 159 12.90 -8.28 0.34
C ASP A 159 13.19 -7.10 1.30
N SER A 160 13.00 -7.33 2.61
CA SER A 160 12.97 -6.29 3.64
C SER A 160 14.32 -5.82 4.20
N ALA A 161 15.41 -6.46 3.79
CA ALA A 161 16.76 -6.01 4.13
C ALA A 161 17.15 -4.82 3.24
N VAL A 162 16.58 -3.66 3.54
CA VAL A 162 16.80 -2.42 2.80
C VAL A 162 18.12 -1.77 3.23
N PRO A 163 19.01 -1.38 2.31
CA PRO A 163 20.24 -0.70 2.65
C PRO A 163 20.00 0.77 3.02
N GLY A 164 20.85 1.30 3.91
CA GLY A 164 20.95 2.74 4.16
C GLY A 164 22.09 3.36 3.35
N TYR A 165 22.02 4.67 3.10
CA TYR A 165 23.06 5.36 2.32
C TYR A 165 24.31 5.73 3.12
N CYS A 166 24.22 5.76 4.46
CA CYS A 166 25.36 6.15 5.29
C CYS A 166 26.49 5.11 5.22
N THR A 167 27.70 5.59 4.94
CA THR A 167 28.94 4.80 4.95
C THR A 167 30.05 5.56 5.68
N ASP A 168 31.16 4.87 5.98
CA ASP A 168 32.30 5.43 6.73
C ASP A 168 31.90 6.12 8.05
N VAL A 169 30.88 5.59 8.74
CA VAL A 169 30.34 6.18 9.97
C VAL A 169 31.40 6.15 11.08
N ILE A 170 31.74 7.32 11.62
CA ILE A 170 32.73 7.45 12.70
C ILE A 170 32.22 8.31 13.84
N LYS A 171 32.54 7.89 15.06
CA LYS A 171 32.31 8.70 16.26
C LYS A 171 33.28 9.88 16.29
N ILE A 172 32.75 11.07 16.54
CA ILE A 172 33.55 12.28 16.68
C ILE A 172 34.34 12.26 17.99
N ASP A 173 35.65 12.48 17.90
CA ASP A 173 36.59 12.61 19.00
C ASP A 173 37.39 13.91 18.85
N LEU A 174 36.94 14.94 19.56
CA LEU A 174 37.55 16.27 19.53
C LEU A 174 38.88 16.38 20.31
N ASP A 175 39.24 15.36 21.08
CA ASP A 175 40.56 15.29 21.72
C ASP A 175 41.63 14.84 20.71
N SER A 176 41.23 14.01 19.74
CA SER A 176 42.11 13.48 18.69
C SER A 176 42.12 14.33 17.42
N ASN A 177 40.99 14.92 17.04
CA ASN A 177 40.85 15.67 15.79
C ASN A 177 40.09 17.00 15.99
N SER A 178 40.34 17.99 15.13
CA SER A 178 39.58 19.26 15.17
C SER A 178 38.22 19.15 14.50
N GLU A 179 37.26 20.04 14.80
CA GLU A 179 36.00 20.10 14.06
C GLU A 179 36.20 20.26 12.54
N ALA A 180 37.22 21.04 12.14
CA ALA A 180 37.55 21.25 10.72
C ALA A 180 37.96 19.93 10.05
N TYR A 181 38.66 19.04 10.77
CA TYR A 181 38.99 17.72 10.23
C TYR A 181 37.72 16.97 9.83
N TYR A 182 36.71 16.90 10.69
CA TYR A 182 35.47 16.19 10.38
C TYR A 182 34.70 16.86 9.23
N LYS A 183 34.61 18.19 9.22
CA LYS A 183 33.94 18.95 8.15
C LYS A 183 34.64 18.84 6.79
N ASP A 184 35.96 18.64 6.77
CA ASP A 184 36.75 18.57 5.54
C ASP A 184 36.87 17.13 4.97
N ASN A 185 36.58 16.09 5.77
CA ASN A 185 36.81 14.69 5.40
C ASN A 185 35.53 13.84 5.34
N PHE A 186 34.38 14.38 5.76
CA PHE A 186 33.10 13.69 5.74
C PHE A 186 32.04 14.54 5.07
N ASP A 187 31.12 13.91 4.34
CA ASP A 187 29.98 14.62 3.73
C ASP A 187 29.12 15.31 4.80
N ARG A 188 28.96 14.66 5.96
CA ARG A 188 28.29 15.23 7.14
C ARG A 188 29.11 14.98 8.40
N ALA A 189 29.10 16.00 9.26
CA ALA A 189 29.61 15.92 10.63
C ALA A 189 28.61 16.62 11.54
N ASP A 190 27.86 15.84 12.29
CA ASP A 190 26.88 16.34 13.26
C ASP A 190 27.46 16.19 14.67
N PHE A 191 27.82 17.33 15.26
CA PHE A 191 28.48 17.40 16.56
C PHE A 191 27.50 17.25 17.73
N GLU A 192 26.21 17.39 17.49
CA GLU A 192 25.17 17.12 18.49
C GLU A 192 24.97 15.62 18.62
N CYS A 193 24.77 14.92 17.48
CA CYS A 193 24.66 13.47 17.46
C CYS A 193 26.02 12.79 17.73
N GLY A 194 27.14 13.51 17.54
CA GLY A 194 28.48 13.02 17.83
C GLY A 194 29.04 12.05 16.80
N TYR A 195 28.52 12.06 15.56
CA TYR A 195 28.99 11.22 14.45
C TYR A 195 29.24 12.03 13.19
N ALA A 196 30.18 11.55 12.37
CA ALA A 196 30.41 12.00 11.01
C ALA A 196 30.30 10.80 10.05
N TRP A 197 29.83 11.03 8.83
CA TRP A 197 29.58 9.97 7.84
C TRP A 197 29.69 10.49 6.40
N ASN A 198 29.88 9.56 5.47
CA ASN A 198 29.79 9.76 4.03
C ASN A 198 28.53 9.08 3.48
N TYR A 199 28.26 9.30 2.19
CA TYR A 199 27.18 8.63 1.48
C TYR A 199 27.69 7.65 0.41
N ASP A 200 27.14 6.44 0.39
CA ASP A 200 27.18 5.54 -0.76
C ASP A 200 25.88 5.64 -1.55
N TRP A 201 25.86 6.51 -2.56
CA TRP A 201 24.68 6.78 -3.39
C TRP A 201 24.24 5.59 -4.26
N GLU A 202 25.06 4.54 -4.37
CA GLU A 202 24.71 3.32 -5.09
C GLU A 202 24.16 2.21 -4.17
N ALA A 203 24.13 2.45 -2.84
CA ALA A 203 23.73 1.45 -1.86
C ALA A 203 22.34 0.86 -2.14
N ASP A 204 21.39 1.69 -2.55
CA ASP A 204 19.99 1.31 -2.78
C ASP A 204 19.61 1.28 -4.28
N ALA A 205 20.56 0.85 -5.13
CA ALA A 205 20.35 0.78 -6.58
C ALA A 205 19.09 -0.02 -6.97
N ASN A 206 18.71 -1.06 -6.21
CA ASN A 206 17.58 -1.92 -6.54
C ASN A 206 16.24 -1.18 -6.45
N GLN A 207 15.92 -0.55 -5.31
CA GLN A 207 14.69 0.23 -5.20
C GLN A 207 14.68 1.38 -6.21
N MET A 208 15.83 2.04 -6.40
CA MET A 208 15.96 3.14 -7.36
C MET A 208 15.72 2.71 -8.81
N ASN A 209 16.11 1.49 -9.20
CA ASN A 209 15.82 0.96 -10.54
C ASN A 209 14.31 0.85 -10.78
N VAL A 210 13.57 0.32 -9.80
CA VAL A 210 12.11 0.19 -9.89
C VAL A 210 11.43 1.54 -9.82
N LEU A 211 11.87 2.45 -8.94
CA LEU A 211 11.33 3.80 -8.83
C LEU A 211 11.46 4.58 -10.15
N LYS A 212 12.62 4.51 -10.80
CA LYS A 212 12.85 5.12 -12.13
C LYS A 212 11.98 4.48 -13.21
N ALA A 213 11.91 3.15 -13.25
CA ALA A 213 11.08 2.45 -14.22
C ALA A 213 9.57 2.73 -14.03
N ALA A 214 9.11 2.83 -12.78
CA ALA A 214 7.75 3.23 -12.43
C ALA A 214 7.44 4.65 -12.89
N ALA A 215 8.36 5.60 -12.65
CA ALA A 215 8.24 6.97 -13.13
C ALA A 215 8.17 7.04 -14.66
N ASP A 216 9.03 6.30 -15.36
CA ASP A 216 9.02 6.23 -16.82
C ASP A 216 7.72 5.63 -17.38
N ALA A 217 7.19 4.59 -16.74
CA ALA A 217 5.95 3.93 -17.16
C ALA A 217 4.69 4.78 -16.89
N ALA A 218 4.64 5.50 -15.76
CA ALA A 218 3.54 6.40 -15.42
C ALA A 218 3.62 7.76 -16.14
N GLY A 219 4.81 8.19 -16.55
CA GLY A 219 5.07 9.46 -17.22
C GLY A 219 4.71 10.67 -16.35
N ASP A 220 4.13 11.69 -16.95
CA ASP A 220 3.85 13.00 -16.30
C ASP A 220 2.87 12.93 -15.10
N GLU A 221 2.19 11.80 -14.89
CA GLU A 221 1.30 11.60 -13.74
C GLU A 221 2.03 11.09 -12.48
N PHE A 222 3.31 10.73 -12.60
CA PHE A 222 4.03 10.09 -11.50
C PHE A 222 4.24 11.02 -10.31
N ILE A 223 3.95 10.51 -9.12
CA ILE A 223 4.16 11.13 -7.82
C ILE A 223 5.06 10.21 -7.00
N ALA A 224 6.22 10.72 -6.61
CA ALA A 224 7.14 10.07 -5.70
C ALA A 224 7.02 10.67 -4.31
N GLU A 225 6.83 9.81 -3.32
CA GLU A 225 7.01 10.14 -1.91
C GLU A 225 8.28 9.46 -1.38
N ALA A 226 9.10 10.18 -0.62
CA ALA A 226 10.12 9.56 0.21
C ALA A 226 9.56 9.29 1.61
N PHE A 227 9.76 8.10 2.15
CA PHE A 227 9.43 7.83 3.56
C PHE A 227 10.52 7.00 4.23
N SER A 228 10.47 6.82 5.54
CA SER A 228 11.45 5.98 6.23
C SER A 228 10.82 5.09 7.29
N ASN A 229 11.12 3.79 7.22
CA ASN A 229 10.79 2.85 8.29
C ASN A 229 11.65 3.07 9.53
N SER A 230 12.89 3.54 9.38
CA SER A 230 13.81 3.71 10.49
C SER A 230 14.96 4.66 10.18
N PRO A 231 15.42 5.46 11.17
CA PRO A 231 16.67 6.18 11.08
C PRO A 231 17.88 5.25 10.89
N PRO A 232 19.02 5.77 10.39
CA PRO A 232 20.27 5.02 10.35
C PRO A 232 20.64 4.42 11.71
N TYR A 233 21.10 3.16 11.73
CA TYR A 233 21.31 2.38 12.95
C TYR A 233 22.10 3.11 14.06
N PHE A 234 23.12 3.89 13.70
CA PHE A 234 23.95 4.60 14.67
C PHE A 234 23.22 5.80 15.31
N MET A 235 22.14 6.27 14.70
CA MET A 235 21.26 7.32 15.23
C MET A 235 20.21 6.75 16.21
N THR A 236 20.05 5.42 16.27
CA THR A 236 19.07 4.76 17.14
C THR A 236 19.64 4.42 18.52
N VAL A 237 18.76 4.25 19.50
CA VAL A 237 19.12 3.88 20.89
C VAL A 237 19.60 2.42 20.93
N SER A 238 18.96 1.54 20.16
CA SER A 238 19.32 0.13 20.10
C SER A 238 20.58 -0.16 19.29
N GLY A 239 20.99 0.76 18.41
CA GLY A 239 22.03 0.49 17.42
C GLY A 239 21.57 -0.40 16.27
N CYS A 240 20.25 -0.50 16.07
CA CYS A 240 19.61 -1.40 15.11
C CYS A 240 18.41 -0.69 14.45
N SER A 241 18.27 -0.86 13.15
CA SER A 241 17.19 -0.27 12.34
C SER A 241 15.82 -0.91 12.60
N SER A 242 15.76 -2.13 13.14
CA SER A 242 14.48 -2.86 13.30
C SER A 242 13.65 -2.45 14.52
N GLY A 243 14.19 -1.59 15.38
CA GLY A 243 13.47 -1.02 16.51
C GLY A 243 14.22 -1.03 17.83
N GLY A 244 13.49 -0.75 18.91
CA GLY A 244 14.03 -0.57 20.25
C GLY A 244 14.17 -1.87 21.03
N VAL A 245 15.01 -1.89 22.07
CA VAL A 245 15.05 -3.01 23.04
C VAL A 245 13.73 -3.08 23.82
N ASP A 246 13.19 -1.93 24.18
CA ASP A 246 11.79 -1.76 24.57
C ASP A 246 11.07 -1.15 23.36
N PRO A 247 10.16 -1.89 22.71
CA PRO A 247 9.50 -1.42 21.48
C PRO A 247 8.42 -0.36 21.73
N SER A 248 8.12 -0.03 23.00
CA SER A 248 7.07 0.93 23.38
C SER A 248 7.60 2.34 23.68
N VAL A 249 8.88 2.59 23.46
CA VAL A 249 9.54 3.87 23.71
C VAL A 249 10.38 4.28 22.50
N ASP A 250 10.66 5.58 22.40
CA ASP A 250 11.43 6.14 21.29
C ASP A 250 12.73 5.39 21.04
N ASN A 251 12.95 5.02 19.78
CA ASN A 251 14.20 4.40 19.36
C ASN A 251 15.14 5.38 18.64
N LEU A 252 14.69 6.57 18.25
CA LEU A 252 15.62 7.64 17.85
C LEU A 252 16.29 8.23 19.09
N ARG A 253 17.60 8.40 19.08
CA ARG A 253 18.31 9.03 20.20
C ARG A 253 17.92 10.51 20.32
N GLU A 254 17.90 10.99 21.57
CA GLU A 254 17.56 12.38 21.90
C GLU A 254 18.39 13.44 21.16
N ASP A 255 19.65 13.11 20.85
CA ASP A 255 20.64 13.95 20.18
C ASP A 255 20.72 13.72 18.66
N SER A 256 19.79 12.95 18.08
CA SER A 256 19.83 12.54 16.66
C SER A 256 18.72 13.12 15.77
N TYR A 257 17.82 13.97 16.30
CA TYR A 257 16.70 14.50 15.51
C TYR A 257 17.17 15.33 14.30
N THR A 258 18.13 16.24 14.51
CA THR A 258 18.72 17.04 13.43
C THR A 258 19.50 16.16 12.45
N ALA A 259 20.26 15.18 12.95
CA ALA A 259 21.04 14.27 12.12
C ALA A 259 20.15 13.39 11.22
N PHE A 260 19.03 12.88 11.74
CA PHE A 260 18.08 12.08 10.96
C PHE A 260 17.32 12.94 9.94
N ALA A 261 16.89 14.13 10.34
CA ALA A 261 16.32 15.12 9.41
C ALA A 261 17.28 15.45 8.26
N ALA A 262 18.56 15.67 8.58
CA ALA A 262 19.60 15.95 7.60
C ALA A 262 19.81 14.77 6.64
N TYR A 263 19.82 13.54 7.16
CA TYR A 263 19.91 12.32 6.35
C TYR A 263 18.80 12.24 5.30
N MET A 264 17.53 12.36 5.73
CA MET A 264 16.38 12.35 4.81
C MET A 264 16.48 13.48 3.77
N ALA A 265 16.81 14.70 4.22
CA ALA A 265 16.93 15.86 3.34
C ALA A 265 18.09 15.73 2.33
N ASP A 266 19.19 15.09 2.70
CA ASP A 266 20.34 14.83 1.81
C ASP A 266 19.99 13.82 0.72
N VAL A 267 19.30 12.73 1.06
CA VAL A 267 18.86 11.72 0.09
C VAL A 267 17.89 12.34 -0.92
N ILE A 268 16.92 13.12 -0.45
CA ILE A 268 15.98 13.85 -1.32
C ILE A 268 16.73 14.83 -2.22
N GLU A 269 17.61 15.65 -1.65
CA GLU A 269 18.38 16.64 -2.41
C GLU A 269 19.27 15.99 -3.48
N HIS A 270 19.92 14.87 -3.15
CA HIS A 270 20.78 14.15 -4.07
C HIS A 270 19.99 13.71 -5.31
N TRP A 271 18.90 12.96 -5.13
CA TRP A 271 18.12 12.44 -6.26
C TRP A 271 17.42 13.52 -7.08
N MET A 272 16.98 14.60 -6.44
CA MET A 272 16.45 15.77 -7.15
C MET A 272 17.53 16.45 -8.01
N LYS A 273 18.78 16.55 -7.54
CA LYS A 273 19.90 17.15 -8.28
C LYS A 273 20.39 16.28 -9.43
N GLU A 274 20.38 14.97 -9.27
CA GLU A 274 20.67 14.02 -10.36
C GLU A 274 19.60 14.08 -11.46
N GLY A 275 18.43 14.64 -11.16
CA GLY A 275 17.34 14.84 -12.13
C GLY A 275 16.66 13.54 -12.54
N VAL A 276 16.81 12.48 -11.73
CA VAL A 276 16.21 11.16 -11.99
C VAL A 276 14.81 11.04 -11.41
N ILE A 277 14.59 11.61 -10.22
CA ILE A 277 13.30 11.60 -9.51
C ILE A 277 13.15 12.95 -8.81
N THR A 278 11.96 13.53 -8.89
CA THR A 278 11.55 14.65 -8.04
C THR A 278 10.58 14.11 -7.01
N PHE A 279 10.91 14.22 -5.73
CA PHE A 279 9.97 13.88 -4.65
C PHE A 279 9.00 15.02 -4.41
N GLN A 280 7.71 14.74 -4.38
CA GLN A 280 6.66 15.73 -4.10
C GLN A 280 6.32 15.81 -2.61
N SER A 281 6.54 14.72 -1.88
CA SER A 281 6.27 14.64 -0.44
C SER A 281 7.31 13.81 0.30
N VAL A 282 7.36 14.01 1.62
CA VAL A 282 8.18 13.22 2.54
C VAL A 282 7.47 12.94 3.86
N ASP A 283 7.56 11.70 4.36
CA ASP A 283 7.22 11.33 5.74
C ASP A 283 8.45 10.73 6.46
N PRO A 284 8.98 11.32 7.54
CA PRO A 284 10.14 10.77 8.23
C PRO A 284 9.85 9.49 9.05
N MET A 285 8.61 8.99 9.03
CA MET A 285 8.16 7.92 9.91
C MET A 285 7.30 6.89 9.17
N ASN A 286 7.19 5.70 9.77
CA ASN A 286 6.22 4.68 9.40
C ASN A 286 5.69 4.01 10.66
N GLU A 287 4.36 3.95 10.82
CA GLU A 287 3.64 3.41 11.99
C GLU A 287 4.26 3.79 13.35
N PRO A 288 4.54 5.09 13.60
CA PRO A 288 5.46 5.50 14.66
C PRO A 288 4.95 5.21 16.08
N ALA A 289 3.64 5.23 16.35
CA ALA A 289 3.14 5.05 17.72
C ALA A 289 3.02 3.59 18.16
N THR A 290 3.38 2.64 17.32
CA THR A 290 3.18 1.22 17.58
C THR A 290 4.21 0.65 18.56
N ASP A 291 3.81 -0.33 19.36
CA ASP A 291 4.60 -0.87 20.47
C ASP A 291 5.28 -2.21 20.13
N TYR A 292 5.50 -2.49 18.83
CA TYR A 292 6.03 -3.77 18.36
C TYR A 292 7.33 -3.67 17.54
N TRP A 293 7.86 -2.47 17.30
CA TRP A 293 9.17 -2.27 16.66
C TRP A 293 10.33 -2.67 17.58
N SER A 294 10.78 -3.92 17.47
CA SER A 294 11.78 -4.51 18.36
C SER A 294 13.14 -4.67 17.68
N ALA A 295 14.21 -4.36 18.42
CA ALA A 295 15.59 -4.59 17.99
C ALA A 295 15.81 -6.07 17.63
N TYR A 296 16.62 -6.31 16.60
CA TYR A 296 16.96 -7.64 16.08
C TYR A 296 15.76 -8.44 15.55
N SER A 297 14.70 -7.76 15.10
CA SER A 297 13.54 -8.39 14.47
C SER A 297 13.99 -9.12 13.20
N PRO A 298 13.52 -10.36 12.95
CA PRO A 298 13.85 -11.06 11.72
C PRO A 298 13.06 -10.57 10.51
N LYS A 299 12.13 -9.63 10.69
CA LYS A 299 11.13 -9.29 9.68
C LYS A 299 11.43 -8.02 8.87
N GLN A 300 11.82 -6.91 9.50
CA GLN A 300 11.82 -5.58 8.86
C GLN A 300 12.48 -4.51 9.74
N GLU A 301 12.83 -3.38 9.12
CA GLU A 301 13.10 -2.09 9.78
C GLU A 301 11.86 -1.56 10.52
N GLY A 302 12.03 -0.68 11.50
CA GLY A 302 10.95 -0.01 12.21
C GLY A 302 11.46 0.87 13.35
N CYS A 303 10.78 1.98 13.65
CA CYS A 303 11.18 2.88 14.72
C CYS A 303 9.98 3.50 15.44
N HIS A 304 9.89 3.30 16.75
CA HIS A 304 8.88 3.96 17.57
C HIS A 304 9.21 5.46 17.71
N PHE A 305 8.20 6.29 17.49
CA PHE A 305 8.17 7.71 17.86
C PHE A 305 6.88 8.01 18.62
N SER A 306 7.05 8.43 19.88
CA SER A 306 5.96 8.75 20.79
C SER A 306 5.07 9.85 20.20
N GLN A 307 3.76 9.62 20.28
CA GLN A 307 2.75 10.58 19.82
C GLN A 307 2.95 11.95 20.49
N GLY A 308 2.88 13.01 19.70
CA GLY A 308 3.05 14.37 20.19
C GLY A 308 4.49 14.87 20.07
N ASP A 309 5.31 14.72 21.13
CA ASP A 309 6.62 15.38 21.23
C ASP A 309 7.62 14.88 20.18
N SER A 310 7.88 13.58 20.16
CA SER A 310 8.91 12.96 19.30
C SER A 310 8.56 13.12 17.83
N GLN A 311 7.30 12.86 17.46
CA GLN A 311 6.79 13.11 16.11
C GLN A 311 6.90 14.61 15.73
N SER A 312 6.56 15.53 16.64
CA SER A 312 6.69 16.98 16.38
C SER A 312 8.13 17.42 16.12
N ARG A 313 9.07 16.89 16.90
CA ARG A 313 10.50 17.25 16.79
C ARG A 313 11.07 16.82 15.45
N ILE A 314 10.78 15.60 14.99
CA ILE A 314 11.32 15.14 13.71
C ILE A 314 10.69 15.87 12.52
N LEU A 315 9.37 16.14 12.55
CA LEU A 315 8.69 16.88 11.49
C LEU A 315 9.22 18.30 11.33
N THR A 316 9.47 19.00 12.45
CA THR A 316 10.01 20.37 12.42
C THR A 316 11.48 20.39 12.02
N ALA A 317 12.31 19.48 12.53
CA ALA A 317 13.71 19.35 12.15
C ALA A 317 13.87 19.05 10.65
N LEU A 318 13.05 18.14 10.10
CA LEU A 318 13.06 17.80 8.68
C LEU A 318 12.69 19.01 7.80
N ASN A 319 11.61 19.71 8.15
CA ASN A 319 11.22 20.94 7.47
C ASN A 319 12.36 21.98 7.45
N ASP A 320 13.07 22.14 8.57
CA ASP A 320 14.15 23.12 8.68
C ASP A 320 15.36 22.76 7.80
N GLU A 321 15.76 21.49 7.76
CA GLU A 321 16.83 21.01 6.86
C GLU A 321 16.47 21.17 5.38
N LEU A 322 15.24 20.82 4.99
CA LEU A 322 14.76 20.97 3.61
C LEU A 322 14.70 22.45 3.18
N LYS A 323 14.19 23.33 4.05
CA LYS A 323 14.17 24.79 3.80
C LYS A 323 15.58 25.37 3.71
N ALA A 324 16.51 24.91 4.54
CA ALA A 324 17.91 25.35 4.47
C ALA A 324 18.56 24.99 3.13
N LYS A 325 18.13 23.90 2.50
CA LYS A 325 18.53 23.47 1.15
C LYS A 325 17.74 24.15 0.02
N GLY A 326 16.72 24.94 0.35
CA GLY A 326 15.85 25.58 -0.63
C GLY A 326 14.87 24.61 -1.32
N ILE A 327 14.59 23.48 -0.68
CA ILE A 327 13.64 22.47 -1.17
C ILE A 327 12.27 22.78 -0.55
N ASP A 328 11.30 23.02 -1.43
CA ASP A 328 9.89 23.16 -1.08
C ASP A 328 9.17 21.85 -1.41
N ILE A 329 8.71 21.15 -0.39
CA ILE A 329 8.16 19.79 -0.48
C ILE A 329 7.06 19.61 0.58
N ILE A 330 6.08 18.76 0.28
CA ILE A 330 4.99 18.44 1.22
C ILE A 330 5.57 17.62 2.38
N ILE A 331 5.40 18.12 3.61
CA ILE A 331 5.66 17.35 4.84
C ILE A 331 4.39 16.61 5.23
N CYS A 332 4.50 15.28 5.31
CA CYS A 332 3.44 14.38 5.71
C CYS A 332 3.55 14.04 7.20
N ALA A 333 2.40 13.75 7.82
CA ALA A 333 2.36 13.11 9.14
C ALA A 333 1.05 12.31 9.26
N SER A 334 0.93 11.29 10.10
CA SER A 334 1.96 10.66 10.91
C SER A 334 2.16 9.20 10.50
N ASP A 335 1.59 8.79 9.37
CA ASP A 335 1.69 7.45 8.79
C ASP A 335 1.38 6.32 9.79
N GLU A 336 0.36 6.54 10.61
CA GLU A 336 0.04 5.61 11.70
C GLU A 336 -0.63 4.34 11.19
N THR A 337 -0.32 3.21 11.82
CA THR A 337 -0.85 1.87 11.48
C THR A 337 -2.39 1.78 11.45
N SER A 338 -3.07 2.71 12.12
CA SER A 338 -4.52 2.72 12.20
C SER A 338 -5.09 4.12 12.14
N ILE A 339 -6.31 4.22 11.61
CA ILE A 339 -7.06 5.47 11.48
C ILE A 339 -7.23 6.17 12.84
N ASP A 340 -7.50 5.40 13.88
CA ASP A 340 -7.70 5.92 15.24
C ASP A 340 -6.38 6.47 15.82
N ALA A 341 -5.25 5.83 15.53
CA ALA A 341 -3.94 6.32 15.92
C ALA A 341 -3.57 7.60 15.14
N ALA A 342 -3.84 7.68 13.84
CA ALA A 342 -3.60 8.89 13.04
C ALA A 342 -4.33 10.12 13.59
N VAL A 343 -5.60 9.97 13.99
CA VAL A 343 -6.35 11.04 14.67
C VAL A 343 -5.67 11.47 15.97
N ASN A 344 -5.25 10.51 16.81
CA ASN A 344 -4.63 10.81 18.10
C ASN A 344 -3.28 11.50 17.91
N SER A 345 -2.44 10.99 17.01
CA SER A 345 -1.10 11.50 16.69
C SER A 345 -1.15 12.91 16.15
N TYR A 346 -1.95 13.16 15.10
CA TYR A 346 -2.11 14.49 14.53
C TYR A 346 -2.60 15.49 15.58
N ASN A 347 -3.60 15.12 16.38
CA ASN A 347 -4.12 16.01 17.41
C ASN A 347 -3.11 16.33 18.51
N ALA A 348 -2.22 15.38 18.85
CA ALA A 348 -1.17 15.54 19.83
C ALA A 348 0.03 16.38 19.35
N LEU A 349 0.18 16.60 18.03
CA LEU A 349 1.25 17.43 17.48
C LEU A 349 1.24 18.85 18.06
N SER A 350 2.45 19.39 18.27
CA SER A 350 2.64 20.79 18.62
C SER A 350 2.11 21.72 17.53
N ASN A 351 1.86 22.99 17.87
CA ASN A 351 1.42 23.98 16.88
C ASN A 351 2.46 24.20 15.77
N ASP A 352 3.75 24.15 16.11
CA ASP A 352 4.84 24.35 15.14
C ASP A 352 4.88 23.17 14.15
N ALA A 353 4.74 21.93 14.64
CA ALA A 353 4.63 20.75 13.78
C ALA A 353 3.38 20.80 12.89
N LYS A 354 2.20 21.13 13.44
CA LYS A 354 0.97 21.32 12.65
C LYS A 354 1.10 22.40 11.58
N SER A 355 1.95 23.41 11.80
CA SER A 355 2.15 24.49 10.82
C SER A 355 3.00 24.11 9.62
N VAL A 356 3.78 23.02 9.71
CA VAL A 356 4.61 22.52 8.61
C VAL A 356 3.99 21.31 7.91
N VAL A 357 3.16 20.53 8.60
CA VAL A 357 2.43 19.40 8.01
C VAL A 357 1.36 19.93 7.06
N THR A 358 1.41 19.48 5.81
CA THR A 358 0.47 19.90 4.74
C THR A 358 -0.37 18.74 4.19
N ARG A 359 -0.07 17.51 4.63
CA ARG A 359 -0.88 16.33 4.36
C ARG A 359 -0.88 15.36 5.54
N ILE A 360 -2.03 14.73 5.78
CA ILE A 360 -2.15 13.61 6.70
C ILE A 360 -2.06 12.30 5.93
N ASP A 361 -1.15 11.43 6.34
CA ASP A 361 -1.01 10.07 5.81
C ASP A 361 -1.42 9.08 6.93
N THR A 362 -2.16 8.03 6.56
CA THR A 362 -2.70 7.03 7.49
C THR A 362 -2.75 5.66 6.85
N HIS A 363 -2.59 4.63 7.68
CA HIS A 363 -2.87 3.26 7.31
C HIS A 363 -4.28 2.88 7.75
N SER A 364 -4.89 1.93 7.05
CA SER A 364 -6.27 1.47 7.34
C SER A 364 -6.35 0.02 7.82
N TYR A 365 -5.23 -0.58 8.27
CA TYR A 365 -5.19 -1.94 8.83
C TYR A 365 -6.20 -2.13 9.96
N GLN A 366 -6.38 -1.09 10.79
CA GLN A 366 -7.34 -1.06 11.88
C GLN A 366 -7.97 0.33 12.05
N GLY A 367 -8.98 0.39 12.92
CA GLY A 367 -9.66 1.64 13.27
C GLY A 367 -11.09 1.72 12.73
N THR A 368 -11.83 2.66 13.31
CA THR A 368 -13.26 2.90 13.02
C THR A 368 -13.56 4.38 12.80
N GLN A 369 -12.63 5.27 13.13
CA GLN A 369 -12.84 6.72 13.16
C GLN A 369 -12.64 7.40 11.79
N TYR A 370 -13.08 6.75 10.71
CA TYR A 370 -12.99 7.24 9.33
C TYR A 370 -13.49 8.68 9.17
N SER A 371 -14.72 8.95 9.64
CA SER A 371 -15.33 10.28 9.55
C SER A 371 -14.56 11.32 10.37
N LEU A 372 -14.06 10.96 11.55
CA LEU A 372 -13.32 11.89 12.41
C LEU A 372 -11.95 12.22 11.82
N LEU A 373 -11.26 11.25 11.20
CA LEU A 373 -9.99 11.53 10.52
C LEU A 373 -10.18 12.45 9.32
N LYS A 374 -11.22 12.20 8.52
CA LYS A 374 -11.63 13.11 7.44
C LYS A 374 -11.92 14.51 7.97
N GLU A 375 -12.71 14.64 9.03
CA GLU A 375 -13.02 15.94 9.65
C GLU A 375 -11.76 16.62 10.20
N THR A 376 -10.85 15.87 10.82
CA THR A 376 -9.57 16.39 11.34
C THR A 376 -8.74 17.03 10.23
N ALA A 377 -8.59 16.35 9.08
CA ALA A 377 -7.86 16.89 7.93
C ALA A 377 -8.54 18.14 7.35
N LEU A 378 -9.88 18.13 7.24
CA LEU A 378 -10.66 19.27 6.73
C LEU A 378 -10.54 20.51 7.64
N GLU A 379 -10.64 20.32 8.96
CA GLU A 379 -10.50 21.40 9.94
C GLU A 379 -9.08 21.97 9.97
N ALA A 380 -8.07 21.13 9.74
CA ALA A 380 -6.69 21.53 9.61
C ALA A 380 -6.37 22.23 8.27
N GLY A 381 -7.21 22.03 7.25
CA GLY A 381 -6.97 22.55 5.91
C GLY A 381 -5.81 21.86 5.18
N VAL A 382 -5.62 20.57 5.45
CA VAL A 382 -4.56 19.73 4.86
C VAL A 382 -5.16 18.58 4.06
N ASN A 383 -4.38 18.03 3.11
CA ASN A 383 -4.80 16.87 2.35
C ASN A 383 -4.81 15.59 3.20
N LEU A 384 -5.42 14.52 2.70
CA LEU A 384 -5.48 13.21 3.36
C LEU A 384 -5.18 12.09 2.36
N TRP A 385 -4.22 11.23 2.65
CA TRP A 385 -3.95 9.98 1.93
C TRP A 385 -4.30 8.77 2.79
N MET A 386 -4.83 7.72 2.14
CA MET A 386 -4.70 6.37 2.67
C MET A 386 -3.38 5.83 2.10
N SER A 387 -2.32 5.87 2.90
CA SER A 387 -0.93 5.71 2.48
C SER A 387 -0.42 4.27 2.53
N GLU A 388 -1.15 3.37 3.20
CA GLU A 388 -0.82 1.95 3.24
C GLU A 388 -1.97 1.09 3.77
N VAL A 389 -2.31 0.05 3.02
CA VAL A 389 -3.04 -1.11 3.54
C VAL A 389 -2.84 -2.29 2.61
N ASP A 390 -2.83 -3.49 3.20
CA ASP A 390 -3.05 -4.75 2.49
C ASP A 390 -3.50 -5.81 3.50
N GLY A 391 -3.78 -7.01 3.02
CA GLY A 391 -4.10 -8.14 3.85
C GLY A 391 -4.69 -9.31 3.09
N THR A 392 -4.96 -10.36 3.83
CA THR A 392 -5.60 -11.58 3.35
C THR A 392 -7.13 -11.50 3.45
N TYR A 393 -7.70 -10.34 3.09
CA TYR A 393 -9.14 -10.12 3.13
C TYR A 393 -9.88 -11.13 2.25
N THR A 394 -10.95 -11.74 2.77
CA THR A 394 -11.78 -12.69 2.03
C THR A 394 -13.27 -12.44 2.24
N ILE A 395 -14.02 -12.37 1.13
CA ILE A 395 -15.48 -12.26 1.13
C ILE A 395 -16.02 -13.02 -0.10
N GLY A 396 -17.19 -13.65 0.03
CA GLY A 396 -17.86 -14.34 -1.07
C GLY A 396 -17.60 -15.85 -1.04
N ASN A 397 -17.76 -16.50 -2.19
CA ASN A 397 -17.63 -17.96 -2.33
C ASN A 397 -16.22 -18.35 -2.82
N GLU A 398 -15.55 -19.22 -2.06
CA GLU A 398 -14.21 -19.76 -2.36
C GLU A 398 -14.15 -20.44 -3.73
N ASP A 399 -15.20 -21.19 -4.12
CA ASP A 399 -15.25 -21.96 -5.37
C ASP A 399 -15.22 -21.08 -6.63
N THR A 400 -15.36 -19.76 -6.48
CA THR A 400 -15.33 -18.81 -7.61
C THR A 400 -13.95 -18.25 -7.91
N GLY A 401 -12.94 -18.51 -7.07
CA GLY A 401 -11.59 -17.93 -7.20
C GLY A 401 -11.52 -16.41 -6.93
N MET A 402 -12.64 -15.79 -6.53
CA MET A 402 -12.74 -14.33 -6.36
C MET A 402 -12.65 -13.86 -4.91
N GLN A 403 -12.56 -14.77 -3.92
CA GLN A 403 -12.67 -14.40 -2.50
C GLN A 403 -11.67 -13.32 -2.06
N ALA A 404 -10.41 -13.44 -2.49
CA ALA A 404 -9.34 -12.50 -2.16
C ALA A 404 -9.54 -11.16 -2.90
N ALA A 405 -9.96 -11.23 -4.16
CA ALA A 405 -10.22 -10.09 -5.01
C ALA A 405 -11.41 -9.24 -4.48
N LEU A 406 -12.48 -9.90 -4.04
CA LEU A 406 -13.64 -9.27 -3.42
C LEU A 406 -13.32 -8.71 -2.03
N GLY A 407 -12.55 -9.44 -1.22
CA GLY A 407 -12.10 -8.95 0.09
C GLY A 407 -11.27 -7.67 -0.03
N PHE A 408 -10.29 -7.66 -0.94
CA PHE A 408 -9.44 -6.49 -1.20
C PHE A 408 -10.25 -5.31 -1.76
N SER A 409 -11.14 -5.56 -2.72
CA SER A 409 -12.04 -4.53 -3.26
C SER A 409 -12.95 -3.92 -2.19
N GLY A 410 -13.46 -4.75 -1.26
CA GLY A 410 -14.26 -4.28 -0.14
C GLY A 410 -13.48 -3.33 0.79
N GLN A 411 -12.19 -3.60 1.02
CA GLN A 411 -11.32 -2.71 1.79
C GLN A 411 -11.07 -1.38 1.04
N ILE A 412 -10.75 -1.44 -0.27
CA ILE A 412 -10.61 -0.23 -1.11
C ILE A 412 -11.87 0.64 -1.04
N ILE A 413 -13.05 0.06 -1.29
CA ILE A 413 -14.33 0.79 -1.28
C ILE A 413 -14.60 1.40 0.09
N LYS A 414 -14.33 0.67 1.17
CA LYS A 414 -14.50 1.16 2.54
C LYS A 414 -13.64 2.39 2.79
N ASP A 415 -12.38 2.37 2.37
CA ASP A 415 -11.44 3.47 2.60
C ASP A 415 -11.76 4.68 1.72
N ILE A 416 -12.03 4.48 0.43
CA ILE A 416 -12.41 5.55 -0.49
C ILE A 416 -13.70 6.24 -0.01
N ASN A 417 -14.72 5.48 0.39
CA ASN A 417 -15.99 6.06 0.83
C ASN A 417 -15.90 6.67 2.23
N GLY A 418 -15.08 6.10 3.12
CA GLY A 418 -14.99 6.49 4.51
C GLY A 418 -14.06 7.69 4.75
N LEU A 419 -12.88 7.68 4.14
CA LEU A 419 -11.89 8.76 4.25
C LEU A 419 -12.11 9.84 3.19
N MET A 420 -12.58 9.45 2.01
CA MET A 420 -12.54 10.28 0.79
C MET A 420 -11.14 10.88 0.60
N PRO A 421 -10.09 10.05 0.49
CA PRO A 421 -8.74 10.55 0.43
C PRO A 421 -8.45 11.15 -0.95
N THR A 422 -7.33 11.85 -1.06
CA THR A 422 -6.78 12.33 -2.34
C THR A 422 -5.93 11.27 -3.02
N ALA A 423 -5.45 10.26 -2.31
CA ALA A 423 -4.80 9.09 -2.90
C ALA A 423 -5.05 7.83 -2.06
N TRP A 424 -4.89 6.68 -2.70
CA TRP A 424 -4.98 5.37 -2.04
C TRP A 424 -3.81 4.48 -2.49
N ILE A 425 -2.99 4.06 -1.53
CA ILE A 425 -1.73 3.37 -1.75
C ILE A 425 -1.76 2.02 -1.03
N MET A 426 -1.60 0.92 -1.78
CA MET A 426 -1.41 -0.39 -1.14
C MET A 426 -0.03 -0.53 -0.52
N TRP A 427 0.16 -1.54 0.33
CA TRP A 427 1.49 -1.88 0.86
C TRP A 427 2.42 -2.44 -0.24
N ASP A 428 2.62 -3.75 -0.30
CA ASP A 428 3.55 -4.42 -1.23
C ASP A 428 2.82 -4.93 -2.46
N ALA A 429 3.19 -4.49 -3.66
CA ALA A 429 2.62 -5.06 -4.88
C ALA A 429 3.01 -6.54 -5.09
N VAL A 430 4.19 -6.93 -4.62
CA VAL A 430 4.74 -8.30 -4.65
C VAL A 430 5.23 -8.69 -3.26
N ASP A 431 4.55 -9.62 -2.60
CA ASP A 431 4.92 -10.06 -1.23
C ASP A 431 5.56 -11.47 -1.22
N ILE A 432 5.30 -12.27 -2.26
CA ILE A 432 5.80 -13.64 -2.38
C ILE A 432 6.85 -13.70 -3.48
N HIS A 433 7.94 -14.38 -3.16
CA HIS A 433 9.10 -14.59 -4.03
C HIS A 433 9.35 -16.10 -4.18
N VAL A 434 9.45 -16.56 -5.43
CA VAL A 434 9.95 -17.90 -5.76
C VAL A 434 11.42 -17.72 -6.17
N ASP A 435 12.34 -18.21 -5.35
CA ASP A 435 13.78 -18.15 -5.63
C ASP A 435 14.48 -19.36 -4.99
N THR A 436 14.97 -20.28 -5.82
CA THR A 436 15.64 -21.50 -5.33
C THR A 436 17.04 -21.26 -4.75
N ASP A 437 17.65 -20.10 -5.04
CA ASP A 437 18.96 -19.71 -4.53
C ASP A 437 18.87 -18.91 -3.21
N ASN A 438 17.68 -18.44 -2.84
CA ASN A 438 17.44 -17.74 -1.57
C ASN A 438 16.78 -18.64 -0.52
N ILE A 439 17.51 -18.91 0.57
CA ILE A 439 17.06 -19.82 1.64
C ILE A 439 15.83 -19.36 2.42
N TYR A 440 15.45 -18.08 2.31
CA TYR A 440 14.30 -17.52 3.00
C TYR A 440 13.05 -17.48 2.11
N ASP A 441 13.22 -17.61 0.80
CA ASP A 441 12.13 -17.65 -0.18
C ASP A 441 11.63 -19.10 -0.32
N THR A 442 10.76 -19.49 0.59
CA THR A 442 10.32 -20.89 0.72
C THR A 442 9.19 -21.31 -0.23
N CYS A 443 8.58 -20.36 -0.94
CA CYS A 443 7.49 -20.65 -1.87
C CYS A 443 8.05 -21.31 -3.13
N THR A 444 7.52 -22.49 -3.48
CA THR A 444 7.84 -23.14 -4.75
C THR A 444 6.98 -22.59 -5.89
N ILE A 445 7.45 -22.69 -7.13
CA ILE A 445 6.66 -22.29 -8.31
C ILE A 445 5.27 -22.94 -8.33
N LYS A 446 5.17 -24.22 -7.94
CA LYS A 446 3.89 -24.92 -7.89
C LYS A 446 2.94 -24.33 -6.84
N GLU A 447 3.45 -23.93 -5.68
CA GLU A 447 2.65 -23.28 -4.65
C GLU A 447 2.20 -21.89 -5.11
N ALA A 448 3.07 -21.13 -5.80
CA ALA A 448 2.73 -19.84 -6.37
C ALA A 448 1.63 -19.95 -7.45
N GLU A 449 1.75 -20.91 -8.37
CA GLU A 449 0.72 -21.24 -9.37
C GLU A 449 -0.61 -21.64 -8.70
N ASP A 450 -0.55 -22.46 -7.64
CA ASP A 450 -1.74 -22.87 -6.88
C ASP A 450 -2.40 -21.68 -6.16
N ILE A 451 -1.62 -20.74 -5.59
CA ILE A 451 -2.13 -19.52 -4.95
C ILE A 451 -2.91 -18.68 -5.96
N VAL A 452 -2.29 -18.42 -7.12
CA VAL A 452 -2.86 -17.56 -8.16
C VAL A 452 -4.08 -18.21 -8.82
N SER A 453 -3.97 -19.49 -9.22
CA SER A 453 -5.05 -20.19 -9.93
C SER A 453 -6.30 -20.38 -9.07
N LYS A 454 -6.15 -20.65 -7.77
CA LYS A 454 -7.26 -20.87 -6.83
C LYS A 454 -7.75 -19.59 -6.16
N GLY A 455 -7.13 -18.44 -6.42
CA GLY A 455 -7.47 -17.18 -5.77
C GLY A 455 -7.30 -17.23 -4.24
N VAL A 456 -6.26 -17.92 -3.77
CA VAL A 456 -5.91 -17.97 -2.34
C VAL A 456 -5.53 -16.56 -1.89
N PRO A 457 -6.04 -16.08 -0.74
CA PRO A 457 -5.67 -14.76 -0.23
C PRO A 457 -4.20 -14.72 0.20
N PHE A 458 -3.48 -13.71 -0.28
CA PHE A 458 -2.11 -13.39 0.10
C PHE A 458 -1.95 -11.86 0.16
N TRP A 459 -0.86 -11.39 0.77
CA TRP A 459 -0.46 -9.99 0.70
C TRP A 459 0.11 -9.71 -0.69
N GLY A 460 -0.15 -8.52 -1.22
CA GLY A 460 0.17 -8.15 -2.58
C GLY A 460 -0.82 -8.62 -3.62
N ILE A 461 -0.49 -8.31 -4.87
CA ILE A 461 -1.35 -8.55 -6.03
C ILE A 461 -0.67 -9.45 -7.07
N ALA A 462 0.64 -9.66 -6.94
CA ALA A 462 1.44 -10.53 -7.78
C ALA A 462 2.52 -11.28 -6.99
N ILE A 463 3.08 -12.31 -7.61
CA ILE A 463 4.20 -13.12 -7.09
C ILE A 463 5.35 -13.04 -8.08
N ALA A 464 6.56 -12.75 -7.63
CA ALA A 464 7.75 -12.74 -8.49
C ALA A 464 8.43 -14.12 -8.48
N ASP A 465 8.62 -14.68 -9.67
CA ASP A 465 9.48 -15.85 -9.88
C ASP A 465 10.86 -15.37 -10.34
N HIS A 466 11.83 -15.47 -9.44
CA HIS A 466 13.22 -15.08 -9.70
C HIS A 466 14.00 -16.12 -10.49
N ASP A 467 13.59 -17.40 -10.45
CA ASP A 467 14.24 -18.48 -11.17
C ASP A 467 13.98 -18.34 -12.69
N SER A 468 12.74 -18.04 -13.05
CA SER A 468 12.31 -17.86 -14.45
C SER A 468 12.26 -16.40 -14.90
N LYS A 469 12.31 -15.45 -13.95
CA LYS A 469 12.11 -14.00 -14.15
C LYS A 469 10.73 -13.65 -14.69
N GLU A 470 9.71 -14.30 -14.15
CA GLU A 470 8.31 -14.07 -14.50
C GLU A 470 7.53 -13.44 -13.33
N LEU A 471 6.37 -12.87 -13.65
CA LEU A 471 5.44 -12.33 -12.67
C LEU A 471 4.11 -13.08 -12.77
N LEU A 472 3.67 -13.71 -11.68
CA LEU A 472 2.39 -14.40 -11.62
C LEU A 472 1.33 -13.43 -11.09
N ILE A 473 0.33 -13.14 -11.92
CA ILE A 473 -0.71 -12.15 -11.65
C ILE A 473 -1.97 -12.82 -11.08
N SER A 474 -2.49 -12.32 -9.96
CA SER A 474 -3.69 -12.85 -9.29
C SER A 474 -5.00 -12.14 -9.68
N LYS A 475 -6.15 -12.69 -9.26
CA LYS A 475 -7.43 -11.95 -9.35
C LYS A 475 -7.47 -10.67 -8.51
N LYS A 476 -6.64 -10.52 -7.45
CA LYS A 476 -6.53 -9.24 -6.72
C LYS A 476 -6.03 -8.13 -7.64
N TYR A 477 -5.06 -8.41 -8.52
CA TYR A 477 -4.58 -7.45 -9.53
C TYR A 477 -5.71 -7.01 -10.46
N TYR A 478 -6.46 -7.95 -11.03
CA TYR A 478 -7.58 -7.60 -11.92
C TYR A 478 -8.74 -6.91 -11.20
N ALA A 479 -8.97 -7.18 -9.92
CA ALA A 479 -9.96 -6.43 -9.15
C ALA A 479 -9.45 -5.03 -8.82
N PHE A 480 -8.15 -4.86 -8.51
CA PHE A 480 -7.59 -3.54 -8.27
C PHE A 480 -7.65 -2.65 -9.53
N GLY A 481 -7.39 -3.23 -10.70
CA GLY A 481 -7.52 -2.51 -11.97
C GLY A 481 -8.92 -2.02 -12.31
N GLN A 482 -9.97 -2.55 -11.66
CA GLN A 482 -11.32 -1.98 -11.76
C GLN A 482 -11.42 -0.58 -11.13
N PHE A 483 -10.50 -0.24 -10.23
CA PHE A 483 -10.39 1.10 -9.64
C PHE A 483 -9.34 1.92 -10.38
N THR A 484 -8.11 1.41 -10.45
CA THR A 484 -6.94 2.21 -10.86
C THR A 484 -6.97 2.63 -12.32
N ARG A 485 -7.48 1.78 -13.22
CA ARG A 485 -7.51 2.06 -14.66
C ARG A 485 -8.59 3.09 -15.04
N TYR A 486 -9.59 3.31 -14.19
CA TYR A 486 -10.77 4.10 -14.55
C TYR A 486 -10.96 5.34 -13.67
N ILE A 487 -10.66 5.28 -12.36
CA ILE A 487 -10.65 6.47 -11.49
C ILE A 487 -9.26 7.10 -11.60
N ARG A 488 -9.09 8.03 -12.54
CA ARG A 488 -7.78 8.63 -12.88
C ARG A 488 -7.51 9.93 -12.10
N PRO A 489 -6.25 10.40 -12.07
CA PRO A 489 -5.94 11.72 -11.55
C PRO A 489 -6.85 12.81 -12.13
N GLY A 490 -7.29 13.75 -11.29
CA GLY A 490 -8.24 14.82 -11.65
C GLY A 490 -9.72 14.48 -11.42
N TYR A 491 -10.08 13.21 -11.23
CA TYR A 491 -11.43 12.83 -10.83
C TYR A 491 -11.72 13.27 -9.39
N CYS A 492 -12.98 13.52 -9.06
CA CYS A 492 -13.45 13.77 -7.69
C CYS A 492 -14.25 12.57 -7.18
N ILE A 493 -13.86 12.01 -6.02
CA ILE A 493 -14.60 10.92 -5.39
C ILE A 493 -15.98 11.41 -4.94
N LEU A 494 -17.02 10.65 -5.28
CA LEU A 494 -18.41 10.96 -4.94
C LEU A 494 -18.81 10.39 -3.59
N GLY A 495 -19.71 11.08 -2.89
CA GLY A 495 -20.38 10.53 -1.73
C GLY A 495 -21.34 9.41 -2.12
N THR A 496 -21.49 8.42 -1.25
CA THR A 496 -22.46 7.33 -1.42
C THR A 496 -23.18 7.00 -0.12
N ASP A 497 -24.43 6.57 -0.21
CA ASP A 497 -25.19 6.06 0.94
C ASP A 497 -25.00 4.55 1.18
N ASP A 498 -24.22 3.86 0.33
CA ASP A 498 -23.97 2.44 0.44
C ASP A 498 -23.17 2.07 1.70
N LYS A 499 -23.88 1.56 2.72
CA LYS A 499 -23.26 1.10 3.98
C LYS A 499 -22.66 -0.30 3.88
N ALA A 500 -22.87 -1.02 2.78
CA ALA A 500 -22.32 -2.36 2.58
C ALA A 500 -20.90 -2.35 1.99
N ASN A 501 -20.37 -1.17 1.61
CA ASN A 501 -19.07 -1.02 0.94
C ASN A 501 -18.94 -1.88 -0.33
N GLN A 502 -19.96 -1.83 -1.17
CA GLN A 502 -20.02 -2.54 -2.44
C GLN A 502 -20.03 -1.60 -3.64
N VAL A 503 -20.22 -0.30 -3.45
CA VAL A 503 -20.20 0.70 -4.51
C VAL A 503 -19.32 1.87 -4.12
N THR A 504 -18.42 2.27 -5.01
CA THR A 504 -17.77 3.59 -4.99
C THR A 504 -17.89 4.24 -6.35
N ALA A 505 -17.74 5.56 -6.42
CA ALA A 505 -17.83 6.28 -7.68
C ALA A 505 -16.98 7.55 -7.67
N ALA A 506 -16.60 7.99 -8.85
CA ALA A 506 -15.87 9.23 -9.07
C ALA A 506 -16.44 9.98 -10.28
N TYR A 507 -16.35 11.30 -10.25
CA TYR A 507 -16.83 12.22 -11.28
C TYR A 507 -15.66 13.02 -11.82
N ASN A 508 -15.54 13.14 -13.14
CA ASN A 508 -14.57 14.02 -13.76
C ASN A 508 -15.20 15.41 -14.02
N PRO A 509 -14.77 16.48 -13.33
CA PRO A 509 -15.29 17.82 -13.54
C PRO A 509 -14.98 18.39 -14.93
N GLU A 510 -13.91 17.93 -15.60
CA GLU A 510 -13.47 18.46 -16.89
C GLU A 510 -14.42 18.08 -18.03
N ASP A 511 -14.79 16.80 -18.12
CA ASP A 511 -15.61 16.26 -19.19
C ASP A 511 -16.98 15.74 -18.73
N GLY A 512 -17.27 15.74 -17.44
CA GLY A 512 -18.53 15.29 -16.87
C GLY A 512 -18.72 13.77 -16.84
N SER A 513 -17.69 12.98 -17.15
CA SER A 513 -17.74 11.54 -17.09
C SER A 513 -17.83 11.02 -15.65
N ILE A 514 -18.42 9.85 -15.47
CA ILE A 514 -18.62 9.22 -14.17
C ILE A 514 -18.14 7.78 -14.25
N VAL A 515 -17.37 7.37 -13.24
CA VAL A 515 -16.93 6.00 -13.06
C VAL A 515 -17.60 5.44 -11.82
N ILE A 516 -18.26 4.30 -11.96
CA ILE A 516 -18.90 3.57 -10.85
C ILE A 516 -18.25 2.20 -10.78
N VAL A 517 -17.66 1.85 -9.64
CA VAL A 517 -17.14 0.50 -9.39
C VAL A 517 -18.08 -0.19 -8.39
N ALA A 518 -18.63 -1.34 -8.79
CA ALA A 518 -19.60 -2.09 -8.01
C ALA A 518 -19.19 -3.56 -7.86
N MET A 519 -19.34 -4.09 -6.64
CA MET A 519 -18.95 -5.44 -6.27
C MET A 519 -20.15 -6.29 -5.84
N ASN A 520 -20.38 -7.41 -6.52
CA ASN A 520 -21.35 -8.42 -6.11
C ASN A 520 -20.65 -9.60 -5.43
N THR A 521 -20.93 -9.79 -4.14
CA THR A 521 -20.36 -10.85 -3.31
C THR A 521 -21.25 -12.10 -3.21
N ARG A 522 -22.40 -12.10 -3.90
CA ARG A 522 -23.37 -13.21 -3.87
C ARG A 522 -23.03 -14.28 -4.90
N ASP A 523 -23.63 -15.44 -4.71
CA ASP A 523 -23.57 -16.60 -5.60
C ASP A 523 -24.55 -16.52 -6.79
N GLU A 524 -25.37 -15.46 -6.85
CA GLU A 524 -26.31 -15.18 -7.93
C GLU A 524 -26.11 -13.77 -8.51
N ASP A 525 -26.52 -13.61 -9.76
CA ASP A 525 -26.56 -12.31 -10.43
C ASP A 525 -27.59 -11.40 -9.74
N VAL A 526 -27.26 -10.13 -9.58
CA VAL A 526 -28.15 -9.15 -8.95
C VAL A 526 -28.39 -7.94 -9.83
N LYS A 527 -29.55 -7.33 -9.64
CA LYS A 527 -29.92 -6.06 -10.26
C LYS A 527 -30.06 -4.97 -9.21
N TRP A 528 -29.34 -3.87 -9.40
CA TRP A 528 -29.34 -2.70 -8.53
C TRP A 528 -29.75 -1.46 -9.30
N GLU A 529 -30.22 -0.45 -8.59
CA GLU A 529 -30.49 0.89 -9.12
C GLU A 529 -29.49 1.88 -8.49
N ILE A 530 -28.85 2.71 -9.31
CA ILE A 530 -28.00 3.81 -8.87
C ILE A 530 -28.76 5.11 -9.11
N ASP A 531 -29.00 5.87 -8.05
CA ASP A 531 -29.57 7.22 -8.11
C ASP A 531 -28.46 8.22 -8.47
N LEU A 532 -28.61 8.79 -9.66
CA LEU A 532 -27.73 9.79 -10.29
C LEU A 532 -28.38 11.17 -10.31
N SER A 533 -29.46 11.42 -9.57
CA SER A 533 -30.25 12.66 -9.64
C SER A 533 -29.48 13.94 -9.27
N GLU A 534 -28.37 13.82 -8.55
CA GLU A 534 -27.45 14.94 -8.28
C GLU A 534 -26.44 15.18 -9.41
N LEU A 535 -26.30 14.24 -10.35
CA LEU A 535 -25.34 14.27 -11.45
C LEU A 535 -25.99 14.76 -12.74
N ASN A 536 -25.24 15.53 -13.54
CA ASN A 536 -25.72 16.01 -14.83
C ASN A 536 -25.22 15.10 -15.96
N ILE A 537 -25.92 14.00 -16.21
CA ILE A 537 -25.57 13.04 -17.27
C ILE A 537 -25.84 13.65 -18.64
N LYS A 538 -24.80 13.73 -19.48
CA LYS A 538 -24.90 14.26 -20.85
C LYS A 538 -25.82 13.41 -21.74
N ASP A 539 -26.41 14.04 -22.76
CA ASP A 539 -27.38 13.40 -23.66
C ASP A 539 -26.75 12.36 -24.61
N ASP A 540 -25.51 12.57 -25.01
CA ASP A 540 -24.73 11.75 -25.94
C ASP A 540 -23.89 10.66 -25.25
N ASN A 541 -24.23 10.33 -24.02
CA ASN A 541 -23.43 9.43 -23.22
C ASN A 541 -23.44 7.98 -23.74
N SER A 542 -22.30 7.34 -23.57
CA SER A 542 -22.10 5.91 -23.69
C SER A 542 -21.90 5.31 -22.29
N ILE A 543 -22.15 4.01 -22.16
CA ILE A 543 -21.83 3.26 -20.95
C ILE A 543 -20.90 2.13 -21.36
N GLN A 544 -19.63 2.20 -20.97
CA GLN A 544 -18.70 1.08 -21.07
C GLN A 544 -18.78 0.25 -19.78
N ILE A 545 -18.77 -1.08 -19.92
CA ILE A 545 -18.90 -2.01 -18.79
C ILE A 545 -17.73 -2.97 -18.80
N ILE A 546 -16.89 -2.89 -17.77
CA ILE A 546 -15.69 -3.73 -17.62
C ILE A 546 -15.83 -4.63 -16.41
N ARG A 547 -15.60 -5.93 -16.56
CA ARG A 547 -15.88 -6.92 -15.50
C ARG A 547 -14.68 -7.82 -15.19
N THR A 548 -14.46 -8.06 -13.89
CA THR A 548 -13.57 -9.09 -13.36
C THR A 548 -14.41 -10.08 -12.56
N SER A 549 -14.41 -11.35 -12.95
CA SER A 549 -15.18 -12.42 -12.27
C SER A 549 -14.52 -13.79 -12.47
N GLY A 550 -14.92 -14.79 -11.67
CA GLY A 550 -14.42 -16.17 -11.80
C GLY A 550 -12.92 -16.35 -11.52
N ASP A 551 -12.42 -17.55 -11.75
CA ASP A 551 -11.02 -17.92 -11.56
C ASP A 551 -10.09 -17.41 -12.68
N MET A 552 -8.78 -17.66 -12.53
CA MET A 552 -7.75 -17.23 -13.49
C MET A 552 -7.76 -18.01 -14.81
N GLU A 553 -8.33 -19.22 -14.85
CA GLU A 553 -8.29 -20.10 -16.02
C GLU A 553 -9.44 -19.81 -17.00
N SER A 554 -10.64 -19.60 -16.48
CA SER A 554 -11.89 -19.51 -17.25
C SER A 554 -12.68 -18.23 -16.99
N GLY A 555 -12.30 -17.47 -15.96
CA GLY A 555 -12.96 -16.25 -15.57
C GLY A 555 -12.63 -15.04 -16.44
N GLU A 556 -13.22 -13.91 -16.07
CA GLU A 556 -13.07 -12.63 -16.75
C GLU A 556 -12.01 -11.78 -16.07
N ASN A 557 -11.11 -11.20 -16.88
CA ASN A 557 -10.00 -10.36 -16.46
C ASN A 557 -10.10 -9.04 -17.23
N TRP A 558 -10.71 -8.02 -16.61
CA TRP A 558 -11.07 -6.76 -17.29
C TRP A 558 -11.80 -6.96 -18.62
N ALA A 559 -12.74 -7.92 -18.66
CA ALA A 559 -13.50 -8.19 -19.87
C ALA A 559 -14.45 -7.03 -20.18
N ASP A 560 -14.41 -6.51 -21.40
CA ASP A 560 -15.43 -5.58 -21.89
C ASP A 560 -16.72 -6.36 -22.19
N VAL A 561 -17.74 -6.10 -21.40
CA VAL A 561 -19.05 -6.74 -21.46
C VAL A 561 -20.14 -5.71 -21.78
N THR A 562 -19.77 -4.63 -22.45
CA THR A 562 -20.66 -3.54 -22.82
C THR A 562 -21.86 -4.04 -23.61
N ASP A 563 -23.01 -4.06 -22.95
CA ASP A 563 -24.30 -4.41 -23.52
C ASP A 563 -25.40 -3.69 -22.73
N SER A 564 -26.40 -3.17 -23.44
CA SER A 564 -27.54 -2.47 -22.83
C SER A 564 -28.34 -3.33 -21.84
N SER A 565 -28.18 -4.66 -21.84
CA SER A 565 -28.80 -5.54 -20.85
C SER A 565 -28.11 -5.44 -19.48
N TYR A 566 -26.84 -5.05 -19.39
CA TYR A 566 -26.13 -4.93 -18.11
C TYR A 566 -26.25 -3.54 -17.47
N ALA A 567 -26.57 -2.50 -18.24
CA ALA A 567 -26.72 -1.15 -17.74
C ALA A 567 -27.73 -0.33 -18.56
N GLN A 568 -28.69 0.30 -17.91
CA GLN A 568 -29.73 1.12 -18.56
C GLN A 568 -30.04 2.38 -17.76
N LEU A 569 -29.95 3.54 -18.41
CA LEU A 569 -30.48 4.79 -17.88
C LEU A 569 -31.98 4.86 -18.11
N ASN A 570 -32.70 5.45 -17.16
CA ASN A 570 -34.09 5.83 -17.36
C ASN A 570 -34.21 7.08 -18.26
N ASP A 571 -35.44 7.39 -18.70
CA ASP A 571 -35.70 8.47 -19.68
C ASP A 571 -35.17 9.85 -19.27
N ASP A 572 -35.22 10.17 -17.97
CA ASP A 572 -34.72 11.45 -17.43
C ASP A 572 -33.26 11.39 -16.94
N ARG A 573 -32.59 10.24 -17.12
CA ARG A 573 -31.18 9.97 -16.79
C ARG A 573 -30.82 10.17 -15.32
N THR A 574 -31.81 10.23 -14.44
CA THR A 574 -31.62 10.35 -12.99
C THR A 574 -31.34 9.02 -12.31
N LYS A 575 -31.53 7.89 -13.02
CA LYS A 575 -31.35 6.55 -12.48
C LYS A 575 -30.67 5.64 -13.48
N LEU A 576 -29.69 4.87 -13.00
CA LEU A 576 -29.03 3.81 -13.74
C LEU A 576 -29.38 2.46 -13.13
N THR A 577 -30.03 1.58 -13.89
CA THR A 577 -30.17 0.18 -13.50
C THR A 577 -28.95 -0.59 -13.97
N ILE A 578 -28.28 -1.31 -13.06
CA ILE A 578 -27.13 -2.17 -13.36
C ILE A 578 -27.42 -3.62 -13.00
N VAL A 579 -26.88 -4.55 -13.79
CA VAL A 579 -26.84 -5.98 -13.47
C VAL A 579 -25.41 -6.40 -13.21
N LEU A 580 -25.17 -6.99 -12.05
CA LEU A 580 -23.87 -7.48 -11.61
C LEU A 580 -23.89 -9.00 -11.58
N LYS A 581 -22.95 -9.61 -12.30
CA LYS A 581 -22.73 -11.05 -12.27
C LYS A 581 -22.37 -11.51 -10.84
N ASN A 582 -22.71 -12.74 -10.47
CA ASN A 582 -22.26 -13.34 -9.23
C ASN A 582 -20.73 -13.25 -9.07
N SER A 583 -20.26 -13.16 -7.81
CA SER A 583 -18.83 -13.06 -7.46
C SER A 583 -17.99 -12.20 -8.43
N SER A 584 -18.33 -10.91 -8.56
CA SER A 584 -17.70 -10.03 -9.53
C SER A 584 -17.42 -8.63 -9.00
N VAL A 585 -16.44 -7.96 -9.62
CA VAL A 585 -16.21 -6.52 -9.55
C VAL A 585 -16.40 -5.98 -10.95
N THR A 586 -17.30 -5.00 -11.10
CA THR A 586 -17.68 -4.43 -12.39
C THR A 586 -17.59 -2.91 -12.35
N THR A 587 -16.95 -2.33 -13.35
CA THR A 587 -16.83 -0.88 -13.54
C THR A 587 -17.71 -0.42 -14.67
N PHE A 588 -18.45 0.66 -14.43
CA PHE A 588 -19.29 1.34 -15.41
C PHE A 588 -18.69 2.72 -15.65
N VAL A 589 -18.25 2.98 -16.88
CA VAL A 589 -17.75 4.29 -17.31
C VAL A 589 -18.84 4.96 -18.14
N ILE A 590 -19.37 6.06 -17.63
CA ILE A 590 -20.44 6.84 -18.26
C ILE A 590 -19.80 8.13 -18.80
N GLY A 591 -19.76 8.29 -20.11
CA GLY A 591 -19.07 9.41 -20.77
C GLY A 591 -19.70 9.84 -22.07
#